data_AF-A0A654BTF1-F1
#
_entry.id   AF-A0A654BTF1-F1
#
_cell.length_a   1.000
_cell.length_b   1.000
_cell.length_c   1.000
_cell.angle_alpha   90.00
_cell.angle_beta   90.00
_cell.angle_gamma   90.00
#
_symmetry.space_group_name_H-M   'P 1'
#
loop_
_entity.id
_entity.type
_entity.pdbx_description
1 polymer ?
#
loop_
_entity_poly.entity_id
_entity_poly.type
_entity_poly.pdbx_seq_one_letter_code
_entity_poly.pdbx_strand_id
1 'polypeptide(L)'
;MSTVVEPGSEEKVALNALEQGTAEAPLTTDGADDGELERELTQMEADADRLQKEGVISTDDADMKRAEVAKTRKLFRDLPAAERISIIKRRREIGRQLLDRQLSGAAVVTARVRLNHTRLKPLFEQWWPYINRMSINMQRFGRSTFGENDKDVVNSALEKLLGGIESYVDEQLRVAEGFRQQKEAELRANKEFVFEPTIPMPAMDIEVEAYSRFSMRVLGVIMKFDRAMDHFDFMVWNGIRDQSDVDDEAVNFLKRFNPLGIRGYMTHLKLMTTVRGN
;
A
#
# COMPACT_ATOMS: atom_id res chain seq x y z
N MET A 1 47.58 51.62 1.53
CA MET A 1 46.31 51.84 0.80
C MET A 1 45.61 50.49 0.74
N SER A 2 44.55 50.32 1.53
CA SER A 2 43.68 49.13 1.49
C SER A 2 42.82 49.19 0.23
N THR A 3 42.86 48.13 -0.58
CA THR A 3 41.85 47.86 -1.60
C THR A 3 40.85 46.88 -1.01
N VAL A 4 39.65 47.39 -0.73
CA VAL A 4 38.44 46.62 -0.43
C VAL A 4 37.98 45.99 -1.74
N VAL A 5 37.80 44.68 -1.77
CA VAL A 5 37.12 43.96 -2.87
C VAL A 5 35.73 43.59 -2.35
N GLU A 6 34.70 44.22 -2.90
CA GLU A 6 33.29 43.89 -2.63
C GLU A 6 32.92 42.52 -3.23
N PRO A 7 32.26 41.62 -2.49
CA PRO A 7 31.64 40.43 -3.07
C PRO A 7 30.24 40.81 -3.57
N GLY A 8 30.09 41.03 -4.87
CA GLY A 8 28.84 41.55 -5.42
C GLY A 8 28.63 41.27 -6.89
N SER A 9 28.52 40.01 -7.29
CA SER A 9 27.93 39.66 -8.60
C SER A 9 27.55 38.18 -8.75
N GLU A 10 28.28 37.25 -8.12
CA GLU A 10 28.04 35.81 -8.34
C GLU A 10 26.83 35.26 -7.54
N GLU A 11 26.57 35.80 -6.35
CA GLU A 11 25.47 35.33 -5.49
C GLU A 11 24.08 35.71 -6.05
N LYS A 12 23.98 36.79 -6.83
CA LYS A 12 22.72 37.22 -7.48
C LYS A 12 22.36 36.39 -8.71
N VAL A 13 23.33 35.74 -9.36
CA VAL A 13 23.05 34.85 -10.50
C VAL A 13 22.57 33.49 -9.98
N ALA A 14 23.09 33.02 -8.84
CA ALA A 14 22.63 31.80 -8.19
C ALA A 14 21.20 31.91 -7.63
N LEU A 15 20.80 33.08 -7.12
CA LEU A 15 19.45 33.32 -6.61
C LEU A 15 18.38 33.47 -7.71
N ASN A 16 18.73 34.07 -8.86
CA ASN A 16 17.78 34.20 -9.97
C ASN A 16 17.55 32.90 -10.76
N ALA A 17 18.45 31.91 -10.67
CA ALA A 17 18.26 30.59 -11.30
C ALA A 17 17.33 29.65 -10.49
N LEU A 18 16.98 30.03 -9.25
CA LEU A 18 16.05 29.27 -8.39
C LEU A 18 14.60 29.76 -8.46
N GLU A 19 14.31 30.88 -9.15
CA GLU A 19 12.97 31.49 -9.19
C GLU A 19 12.24 31.39 -10.54
N GLN A 20 12.81 30.72 -11.55
CA GLN A 20 12.13 30.51 -12.84
C GLN A 20 12.04 29.03 -13.18
N GLY A 21 11.01 28.37 -12.65
CA GLY A 21 10.75 26.97 -12.97
C GLY A 21 9.61 26.29 -12.23
N THR A 22 8.63 27.00 -11.65
CA THR A 22 7.37 26.37 -11.24
C THR A 22 6.39 26.36 -12.42
N ALA A 23 6.74 25.61 -13.46
CA ALA A 23 5.70 24.91 -14.21
C ALA A 23 5.34 23.73 -13.32
N GLU A 24 4.17 23.80 -12.67
CA GLU A 24 3.60 22.68 -11.91
C GLU A 24 3.54 21.45 -12.82
N ALA A 25 4.53 20.58 -12.69
CA ALA A 25 4.39 19.21 -13.12
C ALA A 25 3.18 18.64 -12.37
N PRO A 26 2.26 17.90 -13.03
CA PRO A 26 1.16 17.28 -12.32
C PRO A 26 1.77 16.42 -11.23
N LEU A 27 1.45 16.72 -9.96
CA LEU A 27 1.70 15.82 -8.85
C LEU A 27 1.10 14.47 -9.25
N THR A 28 1.95 13.52 -9.60
CA THR A 28 1.56 12.14 -9.85
C THR A 28 0.91 11.63 -8.58
N THR A 29 -0.42 11.55 -8.60
CA THR A 29 -1.17 10.93 -7.52
C THR A 29 -0.74 9.46 -7.51
N ASP A 30 -0.39 8.92 -6.34
CA ASP A 30 0.20 7.59 -6.17
C ASP A 30 -0.78 6.43 -6.42
N GLY A 31 -1.74 6.61 -7.32
CA GLY A 31 -2.77 5.63 -7.64
C GLY A 31 -3.79 5.40 -6.53
N ALA A 32 -3.71 6.08 -5.37
CA ALA A 32 -4.58 5.85 -4.22
C ALA A 32 -5.94 6.60 -4.26
N ASP A 33 -6.33 7.22 -5.38
CA ASP A 33 -7.59 7.98 -5.47
C ASP A 33 -8.38 7.77 -6.77
N ASP A 34 -8.33 6.56 -7.36
CA ASP A 34 -9.12 6.20 -8.56
C ASP A 34 -10.54 5.68 -8.21
N GLY A 35 -11.22 6.38 -7.30
CA GLY A 35 -12.62 6.11 -6.95
C GLY A 35 -12.88 4.73 -6.32
N GLU A 36 -11.85 4.11 -5.74
CA GLU A 36 -11.97 2.79 -5.09
C GLU A 36 -12.61 2.89 -3.70
N LEU A 37 -12.22 3.91 -2.94
CA LEU A 37 -12.91 4.30 -1.71
C LEU A 37 -14.37 4.67 -2.02
N GLU A 38 -14.62 5.36 -3.13
CA GLU A 38 -15.96 5.73 -3.58
C GLU A 38 -16.82 4.49 -3.94
N ARG A 39 -16.20 3.46 -4.55
CA ARG A 39 -16.83 2.16 -4.81
C ARG A 39 -17.09 1.37 -3.52
N GLU A 40 -16.19 1.43 -2.54
CA GLU A 40 -16.35 0.78 -1.23
C GLU A 40 -17.45 1.46 -0.41
N LEU A 41 -17.49 2.80 -0.37
CA LEU A 41 -18.56 3.57 0.27
C LEU A 41 -19.92 3.28 -0.39
N THR A 42 -19.96 3.13 -1.71
CA THR A 42 -21.17 2.71 -2.45
C THR A 42 -21.58 1.27 -2.09
N GLN A 43 -20.63 0.35 -1.93
CA GLN A 43 -20.92 -1.03 -1.52
C GLN A 43 -21.41 -1.08 -0.06
N MET A 44 -20.88 -0.23 0.82
CA MET A 44 -21.32 -0.13 2.22
C MET A 44 -22.74 0.45 2.35
N GLU A 45 -23.11 1.43 1.52
CA GLU A 45 -24.50 1.90 1.40
C GLU A 45 -25.42 0.77 0.92
N ALA A 46 -25.03 0.05 -0.14
CA ALA A 46 -25.81 -1.07 -0.67
C ALA A 46 -25.96 -2.25 0.31
N ASP A 47 -24.92 -2.52 1.11
CA ASP A 47 -24.95 -3.56 2.14
C ASP A 47 -25.85 -3.15 3.32
N ALA A 48 -25.87 -1.85 3.69
CA ALA A 48 -26.80 -1.34 4.71
C ALA A 48 -28.26 -1.49 4.25
N ASP A 49 -28.55 -1.18 2.98
CA ASP A 49 -29.88 -1.34 2.39
C ASP A 49 -30.31 -2.82 2.28
N ARG A 50 -29.37 -3.70 1.91
CA ARG A 50 -29.63 -5.16 1.88
C ARG A 50 -29.97 -5.69 3.28
N LEU A 51 -29.16 -5.36 4.27
CA LEU A 51 -29.34 -5.82 5.65
C LEU A 51 -30.64 -5.30 6.28
N GLN A 52 -31.05 -4.07 5.95
CA GLN A 52 -32.34 -3.53 6.36
C GLN A 52 -33.49 -4.29 5.71
N LYS A 53 -33.41 -4.55 4.40
CA LYS A 53 -34.45 -5.26 3.63
C LYS A 53 -34.61 -6.71 4.06
N GLU A 54 -33.55 -7.32 4.56
CA GLU A 54 -33.54 -8.67 5.15
C GLU A 54 -33.98 -8.69 6.62
N GLY A 55 -34.26 -7.52 7.22
CA GLY A 55 -34.70 -7.40 8.62
C GLY A 55 -33.60 -7.64 9.65
N VAL A 56 -32.34 -7.63 9.23
CA VAL A 56 -31.15 -7.94 10.06
C VAL A 56 -30.74 -6.76 10.93
N ILE A 57 -30.98 -5.53 10.45
CA ILE A 57 -30.74 -4.29 11.20
C ILE A 57 -31.99 -3.42 11.19
N SER A 58 -32.15 -2.58 12.21
CA SER A 58 -33.27 -1.64 12.27
C SER A 58 -33.13 -0.54 11.21
N THR A 59 -34.24 0.14 10.88
CA THR A 59 -34.22 1.30 9.99
C THR A 59 -33.29 2.41 10.52
N ASP A 60 -33.27 2.63 11.84
CA ASP A 60 -32.42 3.63 12.47
C ASP A 60 -30.93 3.28 12.36
N ASP A 61 -30.57 1.99 12.47
CA ASP A 61 -29.19 1.53 12.28
C ASP A 61 -28.73 1.65 10.82
N ALA A 62 -29.63 1.38 9.88
CA ALA A 62 -29.36 1.55 8.45
C ALA A 62 -29.18 3.04 8.09
N ASP A 63 -30.03 3.91 8.62
CA ASP A 63 -29.98 5.36 8.42
C ASP A 63 -28.72 5.98 9.05
N MET A 64 -28.33 5.51 10.25
CA MET A 64 -27.09 5.92 10.90
C MET A 64 -25.86 5.51 10.08
N LYS A 65 -25.83 4.28 9.56
CA LYS A 65 -24.74 3.82 8.67
C LYS A 65 -24.69 4.63 7.37
N ARG A 66 -25.82 4.92 6.72
CA ARG A 66 -25.87 5.79 5.54
C ARG A 66 -25.37 7.21 5.86
N ALA A 67 -25.75 7.76 7.01
CA ALA A 67 -25.29 9.08 7.45
C ALA A 67 -23.77 9.11 7.74
N GLU A 68 -23.22 8.05 8.33
CA GLU A 68 -21.77 7.90 8.54
C GLU A 68 -21.01 7.78 7.22
N VAL A 69 -21.54 7.03 6.26
CA VAL A 69 -20.95 6.92 4.91
C VAL A 69 -21.01 8.27 4.20
N ALA A 70 -22.16 8.96 4.20
CA ALA A 70 -22.31 10.29 3.60
C ALA A 70 -21.39 11.33 4.24
N LYS A 71 -21.21 11.29 5.57
CA LYS A 71 -20.29 12.15 6.31
C LYS A 71 -18.84 11.86 5.95
N THR A 72 -18.47 10.59 5.84
CA THR A 72 -17.12 10.16 5.47
C THR A 72 -16.80 10.51 4.02
N ARG A 73 -17.77 10.34 3.11
CA ARG A 73 -17.70 10.72 1.69
C ARG A 73 -17.52 12.22 1.52
N LYS A 74 -18.30 13.03 2.25
CA LYS A 74 -18.17 14.50 2.26
C LYS A 74 -16.82 14.94 2.83
N LEU A 75 -16.37 14.32 3.92
CA LEU A 75 -15.08 14.62 4.54
C LEU A 75 -13.92 14.33 3.57
N PHE A 76 -13.89 13.16 2.91
CA PHE A 76 -12.81 12.77 2.00
C PHE A 76 -12.80 13.53 0.67
N ARG A 77 -13.98 13.77 0.08
CA ARG A 77 -14.11 14.51 -1.18
C ARG A 77 -13.73 15.98 -1.05
N ASP A 78 -14.06 16.61 0.09
CA ASP A 78 -13.83 18.03 0.34
C ASP A 78 -12.50 18.30 1.07
N LEU A 79 -11.78 17.25 1.49
CA LEU A 79 -10.48 17.35 2.17
C LEU A 79 -9.42 17.91 1.19
N PRO A 80 -8.77 19.06 1.45
CA PRO A 80 -7.69 19.58 0.63
C PRO A 80 -6.57 18.54 0.44
N ALA A 81 -5.89 18.55 -0.72
CA ALA A 81 -4.83 17.58 -1.02
C ALA A 81 -3.73 17.53 0.07
N ALA A 82 -3.39 18.68 0.65
CA ALA A 82 -2.44 18.79 1.76
C ALA A 82 -2.90 18.02 3.02
N GLU A 83 -4.20 18.04 3.32
CA GLU A 83 -4.76 17.34 4.48
C GLU A 83 -4.83 15.83 4.22
N ARG A 84 -5.16 15.39 3.00
CA ARG A 84 -5.08 13.96 2.61
C ARG A 84 -3.66 13.41 2.78
N ILE A 85 -2.64 14.16 2.34
CA ILE A 85 -1.23 13.81 2.52
C ILE A 85 -0.88 13.71 4.02
N SER A 86 -1.40 14.61 4.86
CA SER A 86 -1.15 14.59 6.31
C SER A 86 -1.71 13.32 6.98
N ILE A 87 -2.89 12.86 6.55
CA ILE A 87 -3.52 11.63 7.03
C ILE A 87 -2.65 10.42 6.67
N ILE A 88 -2.17 10.36 5.41
CA ILE A 88 -1.31 9.27 4.94
C ILE A 88 0.03 9.25 5.70
N LYS A 89 0.65 10.42 5.91
CA LYS A 89 1.89 10.53 6.70
C LYS A 89 1.68 10.04 8.13
N ARG A 90 0.59 10.46 8.77
CA ARG A 90 0.24 10.02 10.13
C ARG A 90 0.00 8.52 10.21
N ARG A 91 -0.69 7.93 9.23
CA ARG A 91 -0.92 6.48 9.15
C ARG A 91 0.40 5.72 9.05
N ARG A 92 1.32 6.16 8.19
CA ARG A 92 2.65 5.54 8.07
C ARG A 92 3.45 5.64 9.36
N GLU A 93 3.42 6.79 10.02
CA GLU A 93 4.11 6.99 11.29
C GLU A 93 3.60 6.05 12.39
N ILE A 94 2.28 5.94 12.55
CA ILE A 94 1.68 4.98 13.49
C ILE A 94 1.99 3.54 13.07
N GLY A 95 1.96 3.24 11.76
CA GLY A 95 2.35 1.93 11.22
C GLY A 95 3.77 1.53 11.64
N ARG A 96 4.74 2.43 11.54
CA ARG A 96 6.11 2.21 12.03
C ARG A 96 6.15 1.93 13.53
N GLN A 97 5.46 2.75 14.32
CA GLN A 97 5.36 2.53 15.77
C GLN A 97 4.73 1.18 16.14
N LEU A 98 3.87 0.63 15.26
CA LEU A 98 3.30 -0.71 15.46
C LEU A 98 4.28 -1.84 15.16
N LEU A 99 5.29 -1.62 14.30
CA LEU A 99 6.36 -2.59 14.04
C LEU A 99 7.26 -2.78 15.25
N ASP A 100 7.57 -1.70 15.96
CA ASP A 100 8.49 -1.73 17.12
C ASP A 100 7.86 -2.33 18.39
N ARG A 101 6.52 -2.50 18.41
CA ARG A 101 5.79 -2.99 19.58
C ARG A 101 5.63 -4.50 19.52
N GLN A 102 6.27 -5.25 20.40
CA GLN A 102 6.04 -6.69 20.48
C GLN A 102 4.74 -7.03 21.22
N LEU A 103 4.11 -8.16 20.86
CA LEU A 103 2.96 -8.70 21.60
C LEU A 103 3.43 -9.74 22.60
N SER A 104 3.32 -9.42 23.89
CA SER A 104 3.60 -10.38 24.95
C SER A 104 2.71 -11.63 24.84
N GLY A 105 3.34 -12.81 24.90
CA GLY A 105 2.66 -14.11 24.89
C GLY A 105 1.99 -14.50 23.56
N ALA A 106 2.25 -13.81 22.46
CA ALA A 106 1.80 -14.24 21.14
C ALA A 106 2.81 -15.21 20.52
N ALA A 107 2.32 -16.27 19.86
CA ALA A 107 3.16 -17.04 18.95
C ALA A 107 3.41 -16.21 17.70
N VAL A 108 4.67 -16.07 17.30
CA VAL A 108 5.11 -15.20 16.20
C VAL A 108 5.96 -15.97 15.21
N VAL A 109 5.95 -15.53 13.96
CA VAL A 109 6.94 -15.94 12.96
C VAL A 109 7.76 -14.71 12.61
N THR A 110 9.07 -14.75 12.88
CA THR A 110 9.99 -13.69 12.46
C THR A 110 10.28 -13.85 10.97
N ALA A 111 10.16 -12.75 10.22
CA ALA A 111 10.47 -12.70 8.81
C ALA A 111 11.35 -11.49 8.50
N ARG A 112 12.40 -11.70 7.70
CA ARG A 112 13.20 -10.60 7.16
C ARG A 112 12.49 -10.02 5.93
N VAL A 113 12.21 -8.72 5.98
CA VAL A 113 11.60 -7.97 4.89
C VAL A 113 12.67 -7.13 4.23
N ARG A 114 13.06 -7.55 3.02
CA ARG A 114 13.91 -6.77 2.13
C ARG A 114 13.06 -6.31 0.95
N LEU A 115 12.90 -5.00 0.81
CA LEU A 115 12.24 -4.37 -0.34
C LEU A 115 13.27 -3.55 -1.09
N ASN A 116 13.54 -3.92 -2.33
CA ASN A 116 14.45 -3.22 -3.20
C ASN A 116 13.83 -1.90 -3.68
N HIS A 117 12.55 -1.90 -4.08
CA HIS A 117 11.94 -0.77 -4.76
C HIS A 117 11.29 0.25 -3.81
N THR A 118 11.58 1.53 -4.03
CA THR A 118 11.13 2.64 -3.18
C THR A 118 9.62 2.82 -3.14
N ARG A 119 8.88 2.37 -4.18
CA ARG A 119 7.42 2.44 -4.23
C ARG A 119 6.73 1.50 -3.24
N LEU A 120 7.37 0.38 -2.87
CA LEU A 120 6.76 -0.63 -2.01
C LEU A 120 6.94 -0.34 -0.52
N LYS A 121 7.97 0.42 -0.14
CA LYS A 121 8.19 0.80 1.25
C LYS A 121 7.02 1.60 1.85
N PRO A 122 6.52 2.69 1.21
CA PRO A 122 5.35 3.41 1.73
C PRO A 122 4.11 2.52 1.86
N LEU A 123 3.85 1.66 0.87
CA LEU A 123 2.75 0.70 0.91
C LEU A 123 2.86 -0.23 2.12
N PHE A 124 4.05 -0.79 2.34
CA PHE A 124 4.33 -1.65 3.48
C PHE A 124 4.08 -0.93 4.81
N GLU A 125 4.74 0.20 5.03
CA GLU A 125 4.62 0.98 6.29
C GLU A 125 3.18 1.42 6.55
N GLN A 126 2.42 1.70 5.48
CA GLN A 126 1.06 2.18 5.58
C GLN A 126 0.05 1.09 5.94
N TRP A 127 0.24 -0.14 5.47
CA TRP A 127 -0.82 -1.16 5.51
C TRP A 127 -0.46 -2.42 6.28
N TRP A 128 0.74 -2.95 6.06
CA TRP A 128 1.11 -4.26 6.61
C TRP A 128 1.06 -4.31 8.14
N PRO A 129 1.56 -3.31 8.90
CA PRO A 129 1.48 -3.32 10.36
C PRO A 129 0.04 -3.42 10.88
N TYR A 130 -0.89 -2.70 10.25
CA TYR A 130 -2.30 -2.73 10.63
C TYR A 130 -2.95 -4.08 10.31
N ILE A 131 -2.68 -4.63 9.13
CA ILE A 131 -3.18 -5.95 8.74
C ILE A 131 -2.65 -7.03 9.70
N ASN A 132 -1.37 -6.95 10.05
CA ASN A 132 -0.75 -7.88 10.99
C ASN A 132 -1.45 -7.85 12.35
N ARG A 133 -1.64 -6.66 12.93
CA ARG A 133 -2.37 -6.48 14.21
C ARG A 133 -3.83 -6.87 14.12
N MET A 134 -4.51 -6.47 13.05
CA MET A 134 -5.90 -6.82 12.78
C MET A 134 -6.06 -8.34 12.79
N SER A 135 -5.18 -9.07 12.10
CA SER A 135 -5.33 -10.51 11.91
C SER A 135 -5.32 -11.30 13.23
N ILE A 136 -4.43 -10.95 14.17
CA ILE A 136 -4.41 -11.58 15.49
C ILE A 136 -5.57 -11.10 16.38
N ASN A 137 -5.92 -9.82 16.31
CA ASN A 137 -7.05 -9.28 17.07
C ASN A 137 -8.39 -9.84 16.58
N MET A 138 -8.52 -10.17 15.29
CA MET A 138 -9.70 -10.81 14.73
C MET A 138 -9.88 -12.23 15.30
N GLN A 139 -8.79 -12.96 15.56
CA GLN A 139 -8.86 -14.27 16.22
C GLN A 139 -9.32 -14.13 17.67
N ARG A 140 -8.80 -13.14 18.40
CA ARG A 140 -9.05 -12.93 19.84
C ARG A 140 -10.41 -12.29 20.13
N PHE A 141 -10.74 -11.24 19.39
CA PHE A 141 -11.87 -10.35 19.69
C PHE A 141 -12.87 -10.26 18.54
N GLY A 142 -12.68 -10.99 17.44
CA GLY A 142 -13.58 -10.91 16.29
C GLY A 142 -15.02 -11.28 16.66
N ARG A 143 -15.20 -12.36 17.45
CA ARG A 143 -16.55 -12.82 17.84
C ARG A 143 -17.26 -11.81 18.72
N SER A 144 -16.58 -11.20 19.69
CA SER A 144 -17.17 -10.18 20.56
C SER A 144 -17.40 -8.84 19.86
N THR A 145 -16.60 -8.53 18.83
CA THR A 145 -16.67 -7.24 18.11
C THR A 145 -17.71 -7.24 17.00
N PHE A 146 -17.88 -8.37 16.30
CA PHE A 146 -18.74 -8.47 15.12
C PHE A 146 -19.93 -9.42 15.33
N GLY A 147 -19.89 -10.32 16.32
CA GLY A 147 -20.72 -11.52 16.29
C GLY A 147 -20.09 -12.58 15.39
N GLU A 148 -20.67 -13.78 15.37
CA GLU A 148 -20.08 -14.94 14.68
C GLU A 148 -20.24 -14.86 13.16
N ASN A 149 -21.46 -14.57 12.67
CA ASN A 149 -21.75 -14.49 11.24
C ASN A 149 -20.98 -13.34 10.55
N ASP A 150 -20.97 -12.15 11.14
CA ASP A 150 -20.30 -10.99 10.54
C ASP A 150 -18.77 -11.12 10.55
N LYS A 151 -18.20 -11.78 11.57
CA LYS A 151 -16.76 -12.10 11.62
C LYS A 151 -16.36 -12.94 10.41
N ASP A 152 -17.14 -13.98 10.09
CA ASP A 152 -16.84 -14.88 8.98
C ASP A 152 -17.01 -14.19 7.62
N VAL A 153 -17.98 -13.29 7.50
CA VAL A 153 -18.12 -12.43 6.31
C VAL A 153 -16.89 -11.53 6.12
N VAL A 154 -16.41 -10.89 7.20
CA VAL A 154 -15.20 -10.04 7.13
C VAL A 154 -13.96 -10.85 6.75
N ASN A 155 -13.75 -12.01 7.37
CA ASN A 155 -12.63 -12.89 7.05
C ASN A 155 -12.70 -13.38 5.61
N SER A 156 -13.87 -13.84 5.15
CA SER A 156 -14.06 -14.34 3.79
C SER A 156 -13.77 -13.26 2.75
N ALA A 157 -14.17 -12.01 3.01
CA ALA A 157 -13.87 -10.91 2.11
C ALA A 157 -12.37 -10.56 2.07
N LEU A 158 -11.69 -10.56 3.21
CA LEU A 158 -10.24 -10.34 3.29
C LEU A 158 -9.46 -11.45 2.56
N GLU A 159 -9.86 -12.71 2.76
CA GLU A 159 -9.29 -13.87 2.06
C GLU A 159 -9.50 -13.79 0.56
N LYS A 160 -10.69 -13.39 0.10
CA LYS A 160 -10.98 -13.19 -1.32
C LYS A 160 -10.11 -12.09 -1.94
N LEU A 161 -9.96 -10.96 -1.26
CA LEU A 161 -9.10 -9.87 -1.72
C LEU A 161 -7.64 -10.33 -1.83
N LEU A 162 -7.13 -10.99 -0.78
CA LEU A 162 -5.76 -11.51 -0.78
C LEU A 162 -5.54 -12.56 -1.87
N GLY A 163 -6.46 -13.52 -2.04
CA GLY A 163 -6.35 -14.54 -3.08
C GLY A 163 -6.32 -13.97 -4.51
N GLY A 164 -7.03 -12.86 -4.75
CA GLY A 164 -6.95 -12.13 -6.01
C GLY A 164 -5.58 -11.47 -6.23
N ILE A 165 -4.99 -10.88 -5.18
CA ILE A 165 -3.66 -10.27 -5.24
C ILE A 165 -2.58 -11.36 -5.42
N GLU A 166 -2.68 -12.46 -4.68
CA GLU A 166 -1.77 -13.61 -4.79
C GLU A 166 -1.74 -14.14 -6.23
N SER A 167 -2.91 -14.43 -6.81
CA SER A 167 -3.00 -14.93 -8.19
C SER A 167 -2.37 -13.97 -9.20
N TYR A 168 -2.59 -12.66 -9.01
CA TYR A 168 -2.01 -11.64 -9.88
C TYR A 168 -0.49 -11.56 -9.76
N VAL A 169 0.05 -11.50 -8.53
CA VAL A 169 1.49 -11.37 -8.32
C VAL A 169 2.23 -12.65 -8.74
N ASP A 170 1.64 -13.83 -8.51
CA ASP A 170 2.21 -15.10 -8.96
C ASP A 170 2.34 -15.13 -10.49
N GLU A 171 1.32 -14.64 -11.20
CA GLU A 171 1.37 -14.53 -12.65
C GLU A 171 2.40 -13.49 -13.12
N GLN A 172 2.44 -12.30 -12.50
CA GLN A 172 3.42 -11.27 -12.84
C GLN A 172 4.85 -11.77 -12.69
N LEU A 173 5.15 -12.43 -11.56
CA LEU A 173 6.47 -12.99 -11.31
C LEU A 173 6.82 -14.08 -12.33
N ARG A 174 5.89 -15.01 -12.58
CA ARG A 174 6.08 -16.12 -13.53
C ARG A 174 6.34 -15.61 -14.95
N VAL A 175 5.56 -14.64 -15.41
CA VAL A 175 5.70 -14.05 -16.75
C VAL A 175 6.99 -13.27 -16.85
N ALA A 176 7.32 -12.42 -15.86
CA ALA A 176 8.52 -11.61 -15.88
C ALA A 176 9.79 -12.46 -15.85
N GLU A 177 9.82 -13.52 -15.03
CA GLU A 177 10.93 -14.47 -14.96
C GLU A 177 11.10 -15.22 -16.29
N GLY A 178 10.01 -15.72 -16.88
CA GLY A 178 10.04 -16.40 -18.18
C GLY A 178 10.51 -15.49 -19.31
N PHE A 179 10.00 -14.26 -19.39
CA PHE A 179 10.44 -13.27 -20.39
C PHE A 179 11.91 -12.91 -20.23
N ARG A 180 12.37 -12.69 -18.99
CA ARG A 180 13.79 -12.44 -18.72
C ARG A 180 14.64 -13.57 -19.25
N GLN A 181 14.34 -14.83 -18.88
CA GLN A 181 15.14 -15.98 -19.27
C GLN A 181 15.22 -16.13 -20.79
N GLN A 182 14.09 -15.96 -21.48
CA GLN A 182 14.04 -16.03 -22.94
C GLN A 182 14.88 -14.92 -23.58
N LYS A 183 14.69 -13.66 -23.15
CA LYS A 183 15.37 -12.51 -23.76
C LYS A 183 16.85 -12.47 -23.46
N GLU A 184 17.26 -12.84 -22.25
CA GLU A 184 18.67 -12.98 -21.89
C GLU A 184 19.37 -14.02 -22.78
N ALA A 185 18.70 -15.15 -23.06
CA ALA A 185 19.23 -16.17 -23.97
C ALA A 185 19.33 -15.66 -25.42
N GLU A 186 18.33 -14.94 -25.92
CA GLU A 186 18.34 -14.32 -27.25
C GLU A 186 19.49 -13.31 -27.40
N LEU A 187 19.64 -12.38 -26.44
CA LEU A 187 20.71 -11.37 -26.45
C LEU A 187 22.10 -12.02 -26.46
N ARG A 188 22.32 -13.03 -25.59
CA ARG A 188 23.59 -13.75 -25.56
C ARG A 188 23.86 -14.55 -26.84
N ALA A 189 22.83 -15.18 -27.43
CA ALA A 189 22.96 -15.90 -28.69
C ALA A 189 23.36 -14.96 -29.85
N ASN A 190 22.83 -13.75 -29.85
CA ASN A 190 23.16 -12.69 -30.82
C ASN A 190 24.51 -12.00 -30.55
N LYS A 191 25.21 -12.38 -29.46
CA LYS A 191 26.44 -11.72 -28.97
C LYS A 191 26.23 -10.24 -28.64
N GLU A 192 25.02 -9.89 -28.24
CA GLU A 192 24.70 -8.58 -27.70
C GLU A 192 25.17 -8.48 -26.24
N PHE A 193 25.45 -7.26 -25.79
CA PHE A 193 25.83 -7.02 -24.41
C PHE A 193 24.59 -7.10 -23.51
N VAL A 194 24.70 -7.84 -22.41
CA VAL A 194 23.62 -7.97 -21.42
C VAL A 194 23.96 -7.17 -20.18
N PHE A 195 23.12 -6.20 -19.84
CA PHE A 195 23.19 -5.46 -18.60
C PHE A 195 22.57 -6.27 -17.46
N GLU A 196 23.32 -6.46 -16.37
CA GLU A 196 22.88 -7.17 -15.17
C GLU A 196 22.76 -6.16 -14.00
N PRO A 197 21.59 -5.51 -13.83
CA PRO A 197 21.42 -4.53 -12.77
C PRO A 197 21.51 -5.17 -11.39
N THR A 198 22.08 -4.43 -10.44
CA THR A 198 22.16 -4.81 -9.03
C THR A 198 21.64 -3.68 -8.16
N ILE A 199 20.99 -4.03 -7.05
CA ILE A 199 20.39 -3.06 -6.12
C ILE A 199 21.22 -3.07 -4.82
N PRO A 200 22.24 -2.19 -4.70
CA PRO A 200 23.17 -2.21 -3.58
C PRO A 200 22.51 -1.75 -2.27
N MET A 201 21.56 -0.81 -2.35
CA MET A 201 20.86 -0.25 -1.21
C MET A 201 19.35 -0.50 -1.38
N PRO A 202 18.77 -1.50 -0.69
CA PRO A 202 17.33 -1.71 -0.74
C PRO A 202 16.61 -0.55 -0.05
N ALA A 203 15.40 -0.22 -0.52
CA ALA A 203 14.55 0.79 0.12
C ALA A 203 14.25 0.45 1.60
N MET A 204 14.20 -0.84 1.94
CA MET A 204 13.97 -1.33 3.29
C MET A 204 14.63 -2.70 3.48
N ASP A 205 15.25 -2.92 4.64
CA ASP A 205 15.78 -4.22 5.08
C ASP A 205 15.63 -4.30 6.61
N ILE A 206 14.58 -4.96 7.08
CA ILE A 206 14.20 -5.04 8.50
C ILE A 206 13.73 -6.44 8.87
N GLU A 207 13.74 -6.78 10.16
CA GLU A 207 13.05 -7.96 10.68
C GLU A 207 11.69 -7.55 11.27
N VAL A 208 10.66 -8.35 10.99
CA VAL A 208 9.31 -8.13 11.52
C VAL A 208 8.71 -9.41 12.09
N GLU A 209 7.79 -9.26 13.03
CA GLU A 209 7.03 -10.36 13.60
C GLU A 209 5.66 -10.47 12.92
N ALA A 210 5.39 -11.57 12.24
CA ALA A 210 4.05 -11.88 11.75
C ALA A 210 3.26 -12.67 12.81
N TYR A 211 2.06 -12.19 13.14
CA TYR A 211 1.20 -12.76 14.17
C TYR A 211 0.16 -13.74 13.61
N SER A 212 0.11 -13.92 12.29
CA SER A 212 -0.80 -14.88 11.66
C SER A 212 -0.29 -15.35 10.30
N ARG A 213 -0.80 -16.50 9.85
CA ARG A 213 -0.59 -16.99 8.48
C ARG A 213 -1.11 -16.01 7.43
N PHE A 214 -2.22 -15.32 7.70
CA PHE A 214 -2.75 -14.29 6.81
C PHE A 214 -1.74 -13.16 6.61
N SER A 215 -1.17 -12.62 7.70
CA SER A 215 -0.15 -11.56 7.61
C SER A 215 1.12 -11.99 6.88
N MET A 216 1.56 -13.25 7.06
CA MET A 216 2.67 -13.81 6.29
C MET A 216 2.38 -13.91 4.80
N ARG A 217 1.15 -14.27 4.40
CA ARG A 217 0.74 -14.28 2.99
C ARG A 217 0.71 -12.88 2.40
N VAL A 218 0.21 -11.90 3.14
CA VAL A 218 0.26 -10.47 2.74
C VAL A 218 1.71 -10.00 2.58
N LEU A 219 2.62 -10.41 3.46
CA LEU A 219 4.04 -10.11 3.29
C LEU A 219 4.59 -10.75 2.01
N GLY A 220 4.23 -12.02 1.77
CA GLY A 220 4.62 -12.78 0.59
C GLY A 220 4.24 -12.10 -0.72
N VAL A 221 3.03 -11.53 -0.84
CA VAL A 221 2.63 -10.83 -2.08
C VAL A 221 3.45 -9.56 -2.31
N ILE A 222 3.76 -8.79 -1.26
CA ILE A 222 4.58 -7.57 -1.39
C ILE A 222 5.99 -7.97 -1.86
N MET A 223 6.60 -8.98 -1.22
CA MET A 223 7.95 -9.43 -1.56
C MET A 223 8.04 -10.09 -2.94
N LYS A 224 7.02 -10.87 -3.35
CA LYS A 224 6.99 -11.46 -4.70
C LYS A 224 6.85 -10.39 -5.77
N PHE A 225 6.06 -9.35 -5.53
CA PHE A 225 5.94 -8.24 -6.47
C PHE A 225 7.24 -7.43 -6.55
N ASP A 226 7.93 -7.19 -5.43
CA ASP A 226 9.28 -6.58 -5.42
C ASP A 226 10.27 -7.38 -6.28
N ARG A 227 10.23 -8.72 -6.20
CA ARG A 227 11.04 -9.59 -7.05
C ARG A 227 10.63 -9.53 -8.53
N ALA A 228 9.34 -9.40 -8.84
CA ALA A 228 8.89 -9.21 -10.21
C ALA A 228 9.42 -7.89 -10.78
N MET A 229 9.49 -6.84 -9.97
CA MET A 229 10.10 -5.57 -10.35
C MET A 229 11.61 -5.69 -10.63
N ASP A 230 12.37 -6.55 -9.92
CA ASP A 230 13.78 -6.81 -10.26
C ASP A 230 13.92 -7.35 -11.70
N HIS A 231 12.96 -8.16 -12.17
CA HIS A 231 12.93 -8.64 -13.55
C HIS A 231 12.54 -7.53 -14.53
N PHE A 232 11.66 -6.61 -14.15
CA PHE A 232 11.33 -5.45 -14.96
C PHE A 232 12.52 -4.50 -15.11
N ASP A 233 13.28 -4.26 -14.05
CA ASP A 233 14.51 -3.46 -14.10
C ASP A 233 15.52 -4.07 -15.09
N PHE A 234 15.71 -5.39 -15.06
CA PHE A 234 16.51 -6.08 -16.07
C PHE A 234 16.02 -5.79 -17.50
N MET A 235 14.71 -5.86 -17.73
CA MET A 235 14.14 -5.61 -19.05
C MET A 235 14.35 -4.16 -19.50
N VAL A 236 14.22 -3.19 -18.60
CA VAL A 236 14.46 -1.76 -18.89
C VAL A 236 15.93 -1.51 -19.25
N TRP A 237 16.87 -2.03 -18.44
CA TRP A 237 18.30 -1.88 -18.69
C TRP A 237 18.76 -2.47 -20.03
N ASN A 238 18.05 -3.49 -20.52
CA ASN A 238 18.36 -4.15 -21.79
C ASN A 238 17.45 -3.68 -22.95
N GLY A 239 16.68 -2.60 -22.78
CA GLY A 239 15.84 -2.03 -23.86
C GLY A 239 14.70 -2.93 -24.32
N ILE A 240 14.29 -3.90 -23.48
CA ILE A 240 13.20 -4.84 -23.77
C ILE A 240 11.84 -4.24 -23.38
N ARG A 241 11.81 -3.37 -22.38
CA ARG A 241 10.61 -2.73 -21.83
C ARG A 241 10.90 -1.28 -21.49
N ASP A 242 9.90 -0.41 -21.63
CA ASP A 242 10.02 0.99 -21.26
C ASP A 242 9.77 1.21 -19.76
N GLN A 243 10.42 2.24 -19.19
CA GLN A 243 10.23 2.60 -17.78
C GLN A 243 8.76 2.95 -17.47
N SER A 244 8.04 3.56 -18.40
CA SER A 244 6.61 3.88 -18.23
C SER A 244 5.77 2.63 -17.99
N ASP A 245 6.08 1.52 -18.66
CA ASP A 245 5.34 0.26 -18.49
C ASP A 245 5.57 -0.35 -17.11
N VAL A 246 6.76 -0.13 -16.52
CA VAL A 246 7.08 -0.56 -15.15
C VAL A 246 6.34 0.29 -14.14
N ASP A 247 6.22 1.59 -14.42
CA ASP A 247 5.50 2.56 -13.61
C ASP A 247 4.00 2.24 -13.56
N ASP A 248 3.40 1.98 -14.72
CA ASP A 248 1.99 1.57 -14.83
C ASP A 248 1.72 0.25 -14.09
N GLU A 249 2.64 -0.72 -14.18
CA GLU A 249 2.51 -1.99 -13.47
C GLU A 249 2.57 -1.80 -11.94
N ALA A 250 3.46 -0.94 -11.46
CA ALA A 250 3.51 -0.58 -10.05
C ALA A 250 2.21 0.07 -9.59
N VAL A 251 1.64 1.00 -10.37
CA VAL A 251 0.35 1.64 -10.07
C VAL A 251 -0.77 0.60 -10.06
N ASN A 252 -0.80 -0.35 -11.00
CA ASN A 252 -1.79 -1.41 -11.05
C ASN A 252 -1.73 -2.32 -9.82
N PHE A 253 -0.53 -2.67 -9.34
CA PHE A 253 -0.37 -3.41 -8.10
C PHE A 253 -0.88 -2.63 -6.90
N LEU A 254 -0.53 -1.34 -6.79
CA LEU A 254 -1.01 -0.49 -5.69
C LEU A 254 -2.53 -0.41 -5.66
N LYS A 255 -3.18 -0.19 -6.82
CA LYS A 255 -4.65 -0.21 -6.95
C LYS A 255 -5.24 -1.54 -6.48
N ARG A 256 -4.66 -2.67 -6.85
CA ARG A 256 -5.15 -3.99 -6.42
C ARG A 256 -4.96 -4.25 -4.93
N PHE A 257 -3.88 -3.73 -4.34
CA PHE A 257 -3.58 -3.92 -2.92
C PHE A 257 -4.42 -3.00 -2.02
N ASN A 258 -4.76 -1.81 -2.49
CA ASN A 258 -5.38 -0.77 -1.70
C ASN A 258 -6.71 -1.19 -1.00
N PRO A 259 -7.65 -1.96 -1.59
CA PRO A 259 -8.82 -2.47 -0.88
C PRO A 259 -8.48 -3.33 0.33
N LEU A 260 -7.46 -4.19 0.19
CA LEU A 260 -7.00 -5.03 1.30
C LEU A 260 -6.41 -4.16 2.41
N GLY A 261 -5.63 -3.15 2.04
CA GLY A 261 -5.07 -2.16 2.96
C GLY A 261 -6.14 -1.40 3.75
N ILE A 262 -7.09 -0.79 3.04
CA ILE A 262 -8.20 -0.01 3.63
C ILE A 262 -9.04 -0.91 4.55
N ARG A 263 -9.50 -2.06 4.05
CA ARG A 263 -10.35 -2.96 4.84
C ARG A 263 -9.63 -3.50 6.06
N GLY A 264 -8.34 -3.84 5.93
CA GLY A 264 -7.50 -4.26 7.05
C GLY A 264 -7.34 -3.18 8.11
N TYR A 265 -7.12 -1.93 7.68
CA TYR A 265 -7.02 -0.77 8.56
C TYR A 265 -8.35 -0.47 9.28
N MET A 266 -9.48 -0.43 8.57
CA MET A 266 -10.79 -0.18 9.16
C MET A 266 -11.19 -1.26 10.17
N THR A 267 -10.89 -2.52 9.83
CA THR A 267 -11.12 -3.66 10.73
C THR A 267 -10.23 -3.56 11.97
N HIS A 268 -8.96 -3.17 11.82
CA HIS A 268 -8.07 -2.89 12.95
C HIS A 268 -8.67 -1.85 13.90
N LEU A 269 -9.13 -0.72 13.36
CA LEU A 269 -9.70 0.36 14.17
C LEU A 269 -10.92 -0.11 14.96
N LYS A 270 -11.85 -0.81 14.30
CA LYS A 270 -13.06 -1.33 14.94
C LYS A 270 -12.75 -2.32 16.07
N LEU A 271 -11.80 -3.22 15.86
CA LEU A 271 -11.32 -4.13 16.90
C LEU A 271 -10.71 -3.38 18.10
N MET A 272 -10.00 -2.27 17.86
CA MET A 272 -9.37 -1.49 18.94
C MET A 272 -10.36 -0.60 19.70
N THR A 273 -11.42 -0.10 19.06
CA THR A 273 -12.43 0.73 19.72
C THR A 273 -13.40 -0.11 20.55
N THR A 274 -13.82 -1.27 20.06
CA THR A 274 -14.74 -2.15 20.80
C THR A 274 -14.09 -2.77 22.05
N VAL A 275 -12.79 -3.08 22.01
CA VAL A 275 -12.06 -3.60 23.19
C VAL A 275 -11.87 -2.53 24.28
N ARG A 276 -11.87 -1.24 23.94
CA ARG A 276 -11.67 -0.14 24.89
C ARG A 276 -12.98 0.44 25.46
N GLY A 277 -14.13 0.02 24.92
CA GLY A 277 -15.46 0.50 25.33
C GLY A 277 -16.15 -0.34 26.39
N ASN A 278 -15.50 -1.40 26.87
CA ASN A 278 -15.95 -2.26 27.98
C ASN A 278 -15.05 -2.08 29.19
#